data_AF-A0AAU2EVC4-F1
#
_entry.id   AF-A0AAU2EVC4-F1
#
_cell.length_a   1.000
_cell.length_b   1.000
_cell.length_c   1.000
_cell.angle_alpha   90.00
_cell.angle_beta   90.00
_cell.angle_gamma   90.00
#
_symmetry.space_group_name_H-M   'P 1'
#
loop_
_entity.id
_entity.type
_entity.pdbx_description
1 polymer ?
#
loop_
_entity_poly.entity_id
_entity_poly.type
_entity_poly.pdbx_seq_one_letter_code
_entity_poly.pdbx_strand_id
1 'polypeptide(L)'
;MTEPPTQDQLDAYVRTRLALAGFDLSLLPEQVDPATGVPTRSQVLASLRAFVASTPGAISGWTPPATDPAYAQQASPPLLYPSITEAWTGKAGDRA
;
A
#
# COMPACT_ATOMS: atom_id res chain seq x y z
N MET A 1 -3.58 11.26 17.78
CA MET A 1 -2.60 10.29 17.29
C MET A 1 -3.27 8.93 17.36
N THR A 2 -3.43 8.24 16.23
CA THR A 2 -4.00 6.89 16.21
C THR A 2 -2.87 5.92 16.50
N GLU A 3 -3.02 5.09 17.54
CA GLU A 3 -2.05 4.04 17.85
C GLU A 3 -1.97 3.02 16.70
N PRO A 4 -0.78 2.52 16.34
CA PRO A 4 -0.67 1.47 15.33
C PRO A 4 -1.41 0.20 15.80
N PRO A 5 -2.00 -0.57 14.87
CA PRO A 5 -2.75 -1.77 15.22
C PRO A 5 -1.83 -2.83 15.85
N THR A 6 -2.36 -3.55 16.84
CA THR A 6 -1.63 -4.65 17.49
C THR A 6 -1.56 -5.88 16.58
N GLN A 7 -0.65 -6.81 16.89
CA GLN A 7 -0.52 -8.05 16.11
C GLN A 7 -1.79 -8.91 16.14
N ASP A 8 -2.47 -8.98 17.29
CA ASP A 8 -3.71 -9.75 17.43
C ASP A 8 -4.86 -9.13 16.61
N GLN A 9 -4.92 -7.79 16.55
CA GLN A 9 -5.88 -7.08 15.71
C GLN A 9 -5.63 -7.36 14.22
N LEU A 10 -4.36 -7.37 13.80
CA LEU A 10 -4.00 -7.71 12.42
C LEU A 10 -4.33 -9.18 12.10
N ASP A 11 -4.10 -10.11 13.01
CA ASP A 11 -4.46 -11.52 12.83
C ASP A 11 -5.97 -11.72 12.72
N ALA A 12 -6.76 -11.06 13.58
CA ALA A 12 -8.21 -11.11 13.51
C ALA A 12 -8.72 -10.55 12.17
N TYR A 13 -8.14 -9.44 11.72
CA TYR A 13 -8.44 -8.86 10.41
C TYR A 13 -8.12 -9.84 9.26
N VAL A 14 -6.90 -10.41 9.24
CA VAL A 14 -6.47 -11.36 8.20
C VAL A 14 -7.39 -12.58 8.16
N ARG A 15 -7.67 -13.21 9.30
CA ARG A 15 -8.56 -14.38 9.38
C ARG A 15 -9.97 -14.06 8.87
N THR A 16 -10.50 -12.90 9.25
CA THR A 16 -11.82 -12.46 8.78
C THR A 16 -11.83 -12.25 7.27
N ARG A 17 -10.80 -11.61 6.70
CA ARG A 17 -10.70 -11.39 5.26
C ARG A 17 -10.57 -12.69 4.48
N LEU A 18 -9.82 -13.65 4.99
CA LEU A 18 -9.69 -14.97 4.38
C LEU A 18 -11.02 -15.74 4.39
N ALA A 19 -11.72 -15.74 5.53
CA ALA A 19 -13.04 -16.37 5.63
C ALA A 19 -14.05 -15.76 4.64
N LEU A 20 -14.07 -14.42 4.51
CA LEU A 20 -14.91 -13.73 3.52
C LEU A 20 -14.53 -14.06 2.07
N ALA A 21 -13.26 -14.34 1.81
CA ALA A 21 -12.79 -14.80 0.50
C ALA A 21 -13.03 -16.30 0.25
N GLY A 22 -13.60 -17.02 1.22
CA GLY A 22 -13.82 -18.47 1.13
C GLY A 22 -12.55 -19.30 1.32
N PHE A 23 -11.48 -18.70 1.85
CA PHE A 23 -10.22 -19.40 2.10
C PHE A 23 -10.19 -19.96 3.53
N ASP A 24 -10.06 -21.29 3.64
CA ASP A 24 -9.93 -21.97 4.93
C ASP A 24 -8.45 -22.26 5.27
N LEU A 25 -7.94 -21.56 6.30
CA LEU A 25 -6.59 -21.74 6.84
C LEU A 25 -6.36 -23.13 7.46
N SER A 26 -7.42 -23.85 7.83
CA SER A 26 -7.30 -25.17 8.44
C SER A 26 -6.70 -26.19 7.47
N LEU A 27 -6.91 -26.00 6.17
CA LEU A 27 -6.42 -26.85 5.09
C LEU A 27 -4.91 -26.77 4.87
N LEU A 28 -4.25 -25.75 5.44
CA LEU A 28 -2.80 -25.62 5.37
C LEU A 28 -2.11 -26.50 6.43
N PRO A 29 -0.93 -27.07 6.09
CA PRO A 29 -0.18 -27.88 7.02
C PRO A 29 0.37 -27.03 8.17
N GLU A 30 0.51 -27.66 9.35
CA GLU A 30 1.16 -27.02 10.50
C GLU A 30 2.69 -27.16 10.46
N GLN A 31 3.18 -28.21 9.81
CA GLN A 31 4.60 -28.49 9.65
C GLN A 31 5.01 -28.35 8.18
N VAL A 32 6.28 -27.99 7.97
CA VAL A 32 6.83 -27.84 6.62
C VAL A 32 6.88 -29.21 5.94
N ASP A 33 6.29 -29.31 4.77
CA ASP A 33 6.40 -30.49 3.90
C ASP A 33 7.41 -30.21 2.78
N PRO A 34 8.59 -30.85 2.79
CA PRO A 34 9.62 -30.64 1.78
C PRO A 34 9.23 -31.19 0.41
N ALA A 35 8.25 -32.11 0.30
CA ALA A 35 7.85 -32.68 -0.97
C ALA A 35 6.97 -31.72 -1.79
N THR A 36 6.07 -31.00 -1.13
CA THR A 36 5.13 -30.07 -1.79
C THR A 36 5.60 -28.62 -1.74
N GLY A 37 6.45 -28.26 -0.76
CA GLY A 37 6.90 -26.88 -0.55
C GLY A 37 5.78 -25.92 -0.16
N VAL A 38 4.61 -26.44 0.23
CA VAL A 38 3.45 -25.63 0.63
C VAL A 38 3.79 -24.90 1.93
N PRO A 39 3.50 -23.59 2.02
CA PRO A 39 3.75 -22.83 3.23
C PRO A 39 2.87 -23.32 4.37
N THR A 40 3.41 -23.30 5.58
CA THR A 40 2.64 -23.65 6.77
C THR A 40 1.58 -22.58 7.07
N ARG A 41 0.56 -22.96 7.84
CA ARG A 41 -0.47 -22.03 8.33
C ARG A 41 0.14 -20.79 9.00
N SER A 42 1.18 -20.98 9.81
CA SER A 42 1.86 -19.89 10.51
C SER A 42 2.66 -18.99 9.57
N GLN A 43 3.31 -19.54 8.54
CA GLN A 43 4.02 -18.77 7.52
C GLN A 43 3.07 -17.90 6.70
N VAL A 44 1.91 -18.44 6.30
CA VAL A 44 0.89 -17.68 5.58
C VAL A 44 0.36 -16.53 6.43
N LEU A 45 0.00 -16.80 7.68
CA LEU A 45 -0.47 -15.74 8.60
C LEU A 45 0.59 -14.65 8.82
N ALA A 46 1.85 -15.03 9.04
CA ALA A 46 2.95 -14.07 9.24
C ALA A 46 3.17 -13.20 8.00
N SER A 47 3.17 -13.79 6.80
CA SER A 47 3.34 -13.08 5.54
C SER A 47 2.20 -12.09 5.28
N LEU A 48 0.96 -12.53 5.47
CA LEU A 48 -0.22 -11.67 5.31
C LEU A 48 -0.26 -10.53 6.34
N ARG A 49 0.12 -10.81 7.58
CA ARG A 49 0.24 -9.77 8.62
C ARG A 49 1.27 -8.72 8.22
N ALA A 50 2.45 -9.13 7.76
CA ALA A 50 3.50 -8.23 7.31
C ALA A 50 3.05 -7.38 6.11
N PHE A 51 2.34 -8.00 5.15
CA PHE A 51 1.75 -7.29 4.01
C PHE A 51 0.77 -6.20 4.45
N VAL A 52 -0.22 -6.52 5.29
CA VAL A 52 -1.23 -5.57 5.77
C VAL A 52 -0.59 -4.43 6.57
N ALA A 53 0.42 -4.73 7.38
CA ALA A 53 1.09 -3.74 8.22
C ALA A 53 1.90 -2.69 7.42
N SER A 54 2.38 -3.02 6.23
CA SER A 54 3.39 -2.22 5.51
C SER A 54 2.95 -1.73 4.14
N THR A 55 2.27 -2.58 3.37
CA THR A 55 2.06 -2.34 1.94
C THR A 55 1.01 -1.28 1.65
N PRO A 56 -0.18 -1.26 2.31
CA PRO A 56 -1.17 -0.22 2.06
C PRO A 56 -0.64 1.18 2.33
N GLY A 57 0.10 1.36 3.44
CA GLY A 57 0.75 2.63 3.78
C GLY A 57 1.75 3.05 2.69
N ALA A 58 2.63 2.13 2.29
CA ALA A 58 3.60 2.38 1.22
C ALA A 58 2.95 2.75 -0.12
N ILE A 59 1.88 2.06 -0.53
CA ILE A 59 1.14 2.38 -1.76
C ILE A 59 0.45 3.73 -1.64
N SER A 60 -0.24 3.99 -0.52
CA SER A 60 -0.99 5.24 -0.33
C SER A 60 -0.10 6.47 -0.27
N GLY A 61 1.12 6.33 0.24
CA GLY A 61 2.12 7.40 0.32
C GLY A 61 3.04 7.48 -0.89
N TRP A 62 2.92 6.59 -1.86
CA TRP A 62 3.77 6.61 -3.03
C TRP A 62 3.42 7.80 -3.92
N THR A 63 4.45 8.55 -4.34
CA THR A 63 4.35 9.62 -5.32
C THR A 63 5.36 9.36 -6.45
N PRO A 64 5.00 9.59 -7.72
CA PRO A 64 5.95 9.48 -8.81
C PRO A 64 7.14 10.43 -8.60
N PRO A 65 8.39 10.00 -8.90
CA PRO A 65 9.52 10.90 -8.83
C PRO A 65 9.33 12.08 -9.79
N ALA A 66 9.49 13.30 -9.28
CA ALA A 66 9.48 14.52 -10.07
C ALA A 66 10.88 15.17 -10.00
N THR A 67 11.35 15.70 -11.13
CA THR A 67 12.64 16.41 -11.19
C THR A 67 12.62 17.68 -10.31
N ASP A 68 11.44 18.28 -10.15
CA ASP A 68 11.18 19.42 -9.28
C ASP A 68 9.86 19.19 -8.53
N PRO A 69 9.81 19.35 -7.18
CA PRO A 69 8.58 19.23 -6.39
C PRO A 69 7.40 20.07 -6.91
N ALA A 70 7.66 21.23 -7.51
CA ALA A 70 6.64 22.09 -8.10
C ALA A 70 5.91 21.44 -9.28
N TYR A 71 6.48 20.40 -9.88
CA TYR A 71 5.93 19.66 -11.01
C TYR A 71 5.50 18.23 -10.63
N ALA A 72 5.40 17.93 -9.33
CA ALA A 72 4.79 16.69 -8.89
C ALA A 72 3.34 16.63 -9.36
N GLN A 73 2.98 15.61 -10.14
CA GLN A 73 1.66 15.48 -10.80
C GLN A 73 0.47 15.57 -9.81
N GLN A 74 0.69 15.21 -8.54
CA GLN A 74 -0.30 15.35 -7.47
C GLN A 74 -0.44 16.78 -6.93
N ALA A 75 0.63 17.58 -6.97
CA ALA A 75 0.65 18.97 -6.50
C ALA A 75 0.28 19.97 -7.60
N SER A 76 0.66 19.66 -8.85
CA SER A 76 0.44 20.52 -10.03
C SER A 76 -0.11 19.67 -11.18
N PRO A 77 -1.41 19.36 -11.20
CA PRO A 77 -2.02 18.63 -12.31
C PRO A 77 -1.86 19.41 -13.62
N PRO A 78 -1.70 18.72 -14.77
CA PRO A 78 -1.51 19.39 -16.05
C PRO A 78 -2.69 20.30 -16.38
N LEU A 79 -2.39 21.54 -16.74
CA LEU A 79 -3.39 22.52 -17.13
C LEU A 79 -3.92 22.19 -18.53
N LEU A 80 -5.24 22.28 -18.72
CA LEU A 80 -5.84 22.06 -20.04
C LEU A 80 -5.42 23.14 -21.06
N TYR A 81 -5.18 24.37 -20.57
CA TYR A 81 -4.69 25.50 -21.35
C TYR A 81 -3.46 26.14 -20.68
N PRO A 82 -2.27 25.52 -20.80
CA PRO A 82 -1.08 25.94 -20.09
C PRO A 82 -0.62 27.33 -20.51
N SER A 83 -0.59 27.61 -21.81
CA SER A 83 -0.10 28.88 -22.36
C SER A 83 -0.87 30.11 -21.87
N ILE A 84 -2.19 29.99 -21.74
CA ILE A 84 -3.03 31.07 -21.22
C ILE A 84 -2.76 31.24 -19.73
N THR A 85 -2.84 30.17 -18.96
CA THR A 85 -2.74 30.24 -17.49
C THR A 85 -1.35 30.73 -17.05
N GLU A 86 -0.28 30.18 -17.63
CA GLU A 86 1.11 30.56 -17.32
C GLU A 86 1.40 32.03 -17.66
N ALA A 87 0.77 32.58 -18.70
CA ALA A 87 0.94 34.00 -19.04
C ALA A 87 0.43 34.94 -17.93
N TRP A 88 -0.55 34.51 -17.13
CA TRP A 88 -1.12 35.30 -16.04
C TRP A 88 -0.55 34.93 -14.66
N THR A 89 -0.14 33.68 -14.45
CA THR A 89 0.28 33.19 -13.12
C THR A 89 1.75 32.84 -13.00
N GLY A 90 2.52 32.87 -14.10
CA GLY A 90 3.86 32.31 -14.18
C GLY A 90 3.87 30.78 -14.27
N LYS A 91 5.05 30.18 -14.48
CA LYS A 91 5.22 28.72 -14.46
C LYS A 91 5.16 28.15 -13.05
N ALA A 92 4.87 26.86 -12.93
CA ALA A 92 5.01 26.16 -11.66
C ALA A 92 6.47 26.27 -11.19
N GLY A 93 6.68 26.72 -9.95
CA GLY A 93 8.02 26.95 -9.38
C GLY A 93 8.55 28.38 -9.49
N ASP A 94 7.94 29.26 -10.28
CA ASP A 94 8.39 30.67 -10.45
C ASP A 94 7.84 31.64 -9.37
N ARG A 95 7.05 31.15 -8.41
CA ARG A 95 6.51 32.00 -7.32
C ARG A 95 7.52 32.13 -6.17
N ALA A 96 7.98 33.37 -5.95
CA ALA A 96 8.58 33.84 -4.70
C ALA A 96 7.51 33.99 -3.59
#